data_AF-A0A661P0Z4-F1
#
_entry.id   AF-A0A661P0Z4-F1
#
_cell.length_a   1.000
_cell.length_b   1.000
_cell.length_c   1.000
_cell.angle_alpha   90.00
_cell.angle_beta   90.00
_cell.angle_gamma   90.00
#
_symmetry.space_group_name_H-M   'P 1'
#
loop_
_entity.id
_entity.type
_entity.pdbx_description
1 polymer ?
#
loop_
_entity_poly.entity_id
_entity_poly.type
_entity_poly.pdbx_seq_one_letter_code
_entity_poly.pdbx_strand_id
1 'polypeptide(L)' 'MGLALDEPREDDQCFERGGVSFLVGSELSHWLKFRSPITLDYDVANDGFKLGMGMGSYDCC' A
#
# COMPACT_ATOMS: atom_id res chain seq x y z
N MET A 1 4.87 6.74 10.96
CA MET A 1 4.29 6.74 9.60
C MET A 1 2.98 5.98 9.67
N GLY A 2 1.90 6.53 9.14
CA GLY A 2 0.54 5.97 9.27
C GLY A 2 -0.31 6.32 8.04
N LEU A 3 -1.52 5.77 7.98
CA LEU A 3 -2.49 6.08 6.92
C LEU A 3 -3.17 7.43 7.21
N ALA A 4 -3.40 8.22 6.17
CA ALA A 4 -4.11 9.48 6.25
C ALA A 4 -4.87 9.74 4.94
N LEU A 5 -5.90 10.58 5.01
CA LEU A 5 -6.47 11.22 3.82
C LEU A 5 -5.52 12.35 3.42
N ASP A 6 -5.06 12.35 2.17
CA ASP A 6 -4.12 13.33 1.63
C ASP A 6 -4.44 13.61 0.16
N GLU A 7 -3.90 14.71 -0.35
CA GLU A 7 -3.95 15.06 -1.78
C GLU A 7 -2.72 14.48 -2.50
N PRO A 8 -2.83 14.10 -3.79
CA PRO A 8 -1.73 13.53 -4.56
C PRO A 8 -0.57 14.52 -4.71
N ARG A 9 0.65 14.04 -4.47
CA ARG A 9 1.90 14.75 -4.73
C ARG A 9 2.52 14.27 -6.04
N GLU A 10 3.43 15.08 -6.59
CA GLU A 10 4.06 14.82 -7.89
C GLU A 10 4.78 13.46 -7.95
N ASP A 11 5.30 12.97 -6.82
CA ASP A 11 6.08 11.75 -6.70
C ASP A 11 5.30 10.56 -6.08
N ASP A 12 4.01 10.72 -5.82
CA ASP A 12 3.17 9.66 -5.28
C ASP A 12 2.84 8.61 -6.36
N GLN A 13 2.93 7.33 -5.99
CA GLN A 13 2.34 6.27 -6.79
C GLN A 13 0.85 6.16 -6.49
N CYS A 14 0.04 6.34 -7.52
CA CYS A 14 -1.41 6.30 -7.45
C CYS A 14 -1.95 4.93 -7.89
N PHE A 15 -2.83 4.34 -7.09
CA PHE A 15 -3.56 3.12 -7.41
C PHE A 15 -5.06 3.36 -7.25
N GLU A 16 -5.89 2.84 -8.16
CA GLU A 16 -7.34 2.95 -8.05
C GLU A 16 -7.96 1.58 -7.82
N ARG A 17 -8.81 1.46 -6.79
CA ARG A 17 -9.58 0.24 -6.55
C ARG A 17 -10.94 0.56 -5.96
N GLY A 18 -12.00 0.11 -6.62
CA GLY A 18 -13.37 0.26 -6.12
C GLY A 18 -13.81 1.72 -5.95
N GLY A 19 -13.31 2.62 -6.81
CA GLY A 19 -13.61 4.06 -6.74
C GLY A 19 -12.84 4.82 -5.66
N VAL A 20 -11.86 4.18 -5.01
CA VAL A 20 -10.95 4.83 -4.04
C VAL A 20 -9.56 4.92 -4.63
N SER A 21 -8.96 6.12 -4.56
CA SER A 21 -7.57 6.36 -4.93
C SER A 21 -6.65 6.19 -3.72
N PHE A 22 -5.62 5.37 -3.89
CA PHE A 22 -4.57 5.13 -2.90
C PHE A 22 -3.29 5.82 -3.35
N LEU A 23 -2.74 6.64 -2.48
CA LEU A 23 -1.50 7.38 -2.70
C LEU A 23 -0.40 6.76 -1.86
N VAL A 24 0.71 6.37 -2.51
CA VAL A 24 1.88 5.83 -1.85
C VAL A 24 3.07 6.74 -2.12
N GLY A 25 3.54 7.40 -1.07
CA GLY A 25 4.73 8.24 -1.12
C GLY A 25 5.94 7.50 -1.68
N SER A 26 6.76 8.23 -2.43
CA SER A 26 7.95 7.72 -3.13
C SER A 26 8.86 6.89 -2.22
N GLU A 27 9.07 7.33 -0.97
CA GLU A 27 9.87 6.63 0.04
C GLU A 27 9.39 5.19 0.30
N LEU A 28 8.07 4.99 0.41
CA LEU A 28 7.46 3.68 0.66
C LEU A 28 7.33 2.87 -0.62
N SER A 29 7.15 3.53 -1.76
CA SER A 29 6.91 2.88 -3.04
C SER A 29 8.06 1.94 -3.45
N HIS A 30 9.30 2.28 -3.07
CA HIS A 30 10.46 1.41 -3.26
C HIS A 30 10.32 0.13 -2.44
N TRP A 31 9.86 0.22 -1.19
CA TRP A 31 9.63 -0.94 -0.33
C TRP A 31 8.48 -1.82 -0.84
N LEU A 32 7.41 -1.24 -1.36
CA LEU A 32 6.27 -2.00 -1.85
C LEU A 32 6.60 -2.83 -3.11
N LYS A 33 7.47 -2.31 -4.00
CA LYS A 33 7.90 -3.02 -5.22
C LYS A 33 8.57 -4.36 -4.91
N PHE A 34 9.33 -4.47 -3.81
CA PHE A 34 10.05 -5.70 -3.45
C PHE A 34 9.22 -6.69 -2.63
N ARG A 35 8.07 -6.27 -2.07
CA ARG A 35 7.28 -7.06 -1.11
C ARG A 35 5.82 -7.26 -1.54
N SER A 36 5.52 -6.99 -2.81
CA SER A 36 4.24 -7.26 -3.46
C SER A 36 3.91 -8.77 -3.49
N PRO A 37 2.64 -9.17 -3.34
CA PRO A 37 1.47 -8.30 -3.14
C PRO A 37 1.31 -7.82 -1.70
N ILE A 38 0.90 -6.56 -1.53
CA ILE A 38 0.54 -5.96 -0.24
C ILE A 38 -0.97 -5.88 -0.14
N THR A 39 -1.51 -6.29 1.00
CA THR A 39 -2.93 -6.19 1.32
C THR A 39 -3.14 -5.20 2.46
N LEU A 40 -4.25 -4.48 2.40
CA LEU A 40 -4.70 -3.60 3.46
C LEU A 40 -6.12 -4.01 3.83
N ASP A 41 -6.27 -4.50 5.06
CA ASP A 41 -7.55 -4.95 5.61
C ASP A 41 -7.90 -4.11 6.84
N TYR A 42 -9.19 -3.96 7.12
CA TYR A 42 -9.65 -3.38 8.38
C TYR A 42 -9.99 -4.51 9.36
N ASP A 43 -9.29 -4.53 10.49
CA ASP A 43 -9.48 -5.48 11.58
C ASP A 43 -10.51 -4.93 12.58
N VAL A 44 -11.73 -5.45 12.48
CA VAL A 44 -12.87 -5.04 13.32
C VAL A 44 -12.62 -5.34 14.81
N ALA A 45 -11.87 -6.40 15.14
CA ALA A 45 -11.64 -6.77 16.54
C ALA A 45 -10.69 -5.78 17.24
N ASN A 46 -9.79 -5.16 16.48
CA ASN A 46 -8.79 -4.22 16.99
C ASN A 46 -9.09 -2.75 16.62
N ASP A 47 -10.23 -2.49 15.96
CA ASP A 47 -10.64 -1.18 15.45
C ASP A 47 -9.48 -0.46 14.73
N GLY A 48 -8.92 -1.12 13.72
CA GLY A 48 -7.73 -0.60 13.06
C GLY A 48 -7.42 -1.24 11.72
N PHE A 49 -6.47 -0.63 11.00
CA PHE A 49 -5.99 -1.16 9.73
C PHE A 49 -4.82 -2.11 9.93
N LYS A 50 -4.85 -3.23 9.19
CA LYS A 50 -3.83 -4.25 9.14
C LYS A 50 -3.20 -4.27 7.75
N LEU A 51 -1.87 -4.08 7.70
CA LEU A 51 -1.10 -4.37 6.49
C LEU A 51 -0.66 -5.84 6.48
N GLY A 52 -0.99 -6.53 5.39
CA GLY A 52 -0.46 -7.83 5.04
C GLY A 52 0.59 -7.71 3.95
N MET A 53 1.66 -8.50 4.05
CA MET A 53 2.65 -8.65 2.98
C MET A 53 2.65 -10.11 2.55
N GLY A 54 2.30 -10.36 1.29
CA GLY A 54 2.45 -11.68 0.69
C GLY A 54 3.92 -11.97 0.41
N MET A 55 4.39 -13.18 0.73
CA MET A 55 5.65 -13.69 0.18
C MET A 55 5.39 -14.09 -1.28
N GLY A 56 5.40 -13.12 -2.19
CA GLY A 56 5.53 -13.41 -3.62
C GLY A 56 6.92 -14.00 -3.88
N SER A 57 7.00 -15.20 -4.46
CA SER A 57 8.23 -15.71 -5.04
C SER A 57 8.56 -14.87 -6.28
N TYR A 58 9.59 -14.03 -6.20
CA TYR A 58 10.11 -13.34 -7.36
C TYR A 58 11.13 -14.25 -8.04
N ASP A 59 10.74 -14.86 -9.16
CA ASP A 59 11.73 -15.25 -10.17
C ASP A 59 12.19 -13.94 -10.82
N CYS A 60 13.39 -13.50 -10.46
CA CYS A 60 14.08 -12.43 -11.18
C CYS A 60 14.32 -12.90 -12.62
N CYS A 61 13.77 -12.17 -13.60
CA CYS A 61 14.22 -12.21 -14.99
C CYS A 61 15.13 -11.01 -15.26
#